data_AF-A0A956G7Y0-F1
#
_entry.id   AF-A0A956G7Y0-F1
#
_cell.length_a   1.000
_cell.length_b   1.000
_cell.length_c   1.000
_cell.angle_alpha   90.00
_cell.angle_beta   90.00
_cell.angle_gamma   90.00
#
_symmetry.space_group_name_H-M   'P 1'
#
loop_
_entity.id
_entity.type
_entity.pdbx_description
1 polymer ?
#
loop_
_entity_poly.entity_id
_entity_poly.type
_entity_poly.pdbx_seq_one_letter_code
_entity_poly.pdbx_strand_id
1 'polypeptide(L)'
;MGAVLLATLSVQGGCTTDNPGMSTTDGARDAAADGASAGDGVSAGTDAPGGGGGDGASASDAAAADAASGRPLGAGCGSAAQCASGFCADGVCCESACGGTCRQCDLATARGRCMPSLAGTQCRAAQCSPQNDGVLQLAHFCNGEGNCEATGDLECKPYGCDAANAKCFTSCSPASAATQCQQGQQCQNNRCGGNNAGLPFGAPCTSAGQCVSGKCSGGVCCDADCNGQCETCNLPGAVGKCVAVPDATAPIDSGKTCPTGSSVCGFDGLCDGRRHCRVAPQGTPCGTATCTDGAERSRLTSQQCNGDRQQPQCESDTNGCGDYRCNAAGTACLQSCSGDAQCRQGRFCVATRCVECRDNNDCGPNQQCGSDGDCHGGN
;
A
#
# COMPACT_ATOMS: atom_id res chain seq x y z
N MET A 1 -11.35 -32.21 45.50
CA MET A 1 -9.88 -32.36 45.54
C MET A 1 -9.47 -32.88 44.18
N GLY A 2 -8.87 -32.00 43.36
CA GLY A 2 -8.75 -32.14 41.91
C GLY A 2 -7.74 -33.20 41.48
N ALA A 3 -8.11 -33.94 40.44
CA ALA A 3 -7.27 -34.92 39.75
C ALA A 3 -6.30 -34.20 38.78
N VAL A 4 -5.02 -34.57 38.88
CA VAL A 4 -3.93 -34.12 38.00
C VAL A 4 -3.95 -35.00 36.75
N LEU A 5 -4.23 -34.40 35.59
CA LEU A 5 -4.14 -35.05 34.28
C LEU A 5 -2.76 -34.77 33.68
N LEU A 6 -1.92 -35.81 33.60
CA LEU A 6 -0.67 -35.82 32.84
C LEU A 6 -0.96 -36.17 31.38
N ALA A 7 -0.74 -35.23 30.47
CA ALA A 7 -0.76 -35.47 29.03
C ALA A 7 0.68 -35.59 28.49
N THR A 8 1.00 -36.77 27.99
CA THR A 8 2.25 -37.13 27.32
C THR A 8 2.29 -36.55 25.90
N LEU A 9 3.33 -35.78 25.60
CA LEU A 9 3.66 -35.26 24.27
C LEU A 9 4.43 -36.34 23.48
N SER A 10 3.89 -36.82 22.36
CA SER A 10 4.58 -37.70 21.42
C SER A 10 5.06 -36.89 20.22
N VAL A 11 6.37 -36.73 20.12
CA VAL A 11 7.09 -36.19 18.95
C VAL A 11 7.24 -37.31 17.93
N GLN A 12 6.77 -37.11 16.70
CA GLN A 12 7.20 -37.88 15.54
C GLN A 12 7.78 -36.93 14.51
N GLY A 13 9.11 -37.00 14.37
CA GLY A 13 9.84 -36.47 13.24
C GLY A 13 9.73 -37.42 12.04
N GLY A 14 9.73 -36.83 10.85
CA GLY A 14 9.80 -37.53 9.59
C GLY A 14 10.34 -36.59 8.51
N CYS A 15 11.66 -36.55 8.38
CA CYS A 15 12.33 -36.03 7.20
C CYS A 15 12.30 -37.12 6.12
N THR A 16 11.85 -36.80 4.90
CA THR A 16 12.39 -37.47 3.71
C THR A 16 12.66 -36.45 2.61
N THR A 17 13.88 -36.52 2.13
CA THR A 17 14.44 -35.95 0.91
C THR A 17 13.82 -36.63 -0.31
N ASP A 18 13.54 -35.88 -1.38
CA ASP A 18 14.14 -36.13 -2.72
C ASP A 18 13.53 -35.22 -3.79
N ASN A 19 14.42 -34.61 -4.56
CA ASN A 19 14.24 -33.91 -5.84
C ASN A 19 15.60 -34.09 -6.57
N PRO A 20 15.78 -34.03 -7.90
CA PRO A 20 14.84 -34.00 -9.03
C PRO A 20 15.14 -35.12 -10.08
N GLY A 21 14.37 -35.21 -11.16
CA GLY A 21 14.67 -36.16 -12.25
C GLY A 21 14.09 -35.76 -13.61
N MET A 22 14.86 -34.99 -14.39
CA MET A 22 14.81 -35.01 -15.86
C MET A 22 15.47 -36.32 -16.34
N SER A 23 14.87 -37.03 -17.32
CA SER A 23 15.65 -37.60 -18.42
C SER A 23 14.77 -38.05 -19.60
N THR A 24 15.37 -37.82 -20.75
CA THR A 24 15.05 -38.14 -22.15
C THR A 24 14.79 -39.62 -22.43
N THR A 25 14.04 -39.91 -23.51
CA THR A 25 14.52 -40.80 -24.60
C THR A 25 13.75 -40.61 -25.90
N ASP A 26 14.54 -40.52 -26.96
CA ASP A 26 14.20 -40.58 -28.37
C ASP A 26 13.57 -41.92 -28.80
N GLY A 27 12.86 -41.88 -29.93
CA GLY A 27 12.36 -43.07 -30.62
C GLY A 27 11.62 -42.79 -31.93
N ALA A 28 12.31 -42.16 -32.89
CA ALA A 28 11.91 -42.07 -34.29
C ALA A 28 11.90 -43.45 -34.98
N ARG A 29 11.02 -43.64 -35.99
CA ARG A 29 11.18 -44.39 -37.29
C ARG A 29 9.96 -44.07 -38.18
N ASP A 30 10.13 -43.29 -39.25
CA ASP A 30 10.27 -43.73 -40.66
C ASP A 30 8.92 -43.64 -41.41
N ALA A 31 8.75 -43.15 -42.65
CA ALA A 31 9.65 -42.59 -43.65
C ALA A 31 8.81 -42.00 -44.82
N ALA A 32 9.46 -41.09 -45.57
CA ALA A 32 9.39 -40.90 -47.05
C ALA A 32 8.07 -40.43 -47.69
N ALA A 33 8.04 -39.61 -48.75
CA ALA A 33 9.08 -39.04 -49.60
C ALA A 33 8.49 -37.94 -50.51
N ASP A 34 9.34 -36.96 -50.83
CA ASP A 34 9.59 -36.31 -52.13
C ASP A 34 8.47 -35.71 -53.01
N GLY A 35 8.72 -34.47 -53.45
CA GLY A 35 8.06 -33.90 -54.63
C GLY A 35 8.16 -32.38 -54.83
N ALA A 36 9.37 -31.84 -54.96
CA ALA A 36 9.65 -30.51 -55.57
C ALA A 36 9.27 -30.55 -57.09
N SER A 37 9.11 -29.50 -57.92
CA SER A 37 9.48 -28.09 -57.95
C SER A 37 8.75 -27.42 -59.13
N ALA A 38 8.69 -26.08 -59.08
CA ALA A 38 8.71 -25.03 -60.12
C ALA A 38 8.59 -25.36 -61.64
N GLY A 39 7.98 -24.41 -62.37
CA GLY A 39 8.20 -24.20 -63.81
C GLY A 39 7.35 -23.09 -64.43
N ASP A 40 7.98 -21.94 -64.71
CA ASP A 40 7.50 -20.80 -65.50
C ASP A 40 7.09 -21.14 -66.95
N GLY A 41 6.21 -20.31 -67.53
CA GLY A 41 5.91 -20.32 -68.97
C GLY A 41 5.12 -19.09 -69.44
N VAL A 42 5.84 -18.12 -70.03
CA VAL A 42 5.34 -16.87 -70.63
C VAL A 42 4.98 -17.10 -72.11
N SER A 43 3.90 -16.45 -72.61
CA SER A 43 3.73 -15.83 -73.97
C SER A 43 2.26 -15.40 -74.15
N ALA A 44 1.88 -14.12 -74.25
CA ALA A 44 2.08 -13.11 -75.31
C ALA A 44 0.92 -13.03 -76.34
N GLY A 45 0.25 -11.86 -76.37
CA GLY A 45 -0.40 -11.18 -77.52
C GLY A 45 -1.77 -11.72 -77.99
N THR A 46 -2.72 -10.93 -78.52
CA THR A 46 -2.71 -9.54 -79.04
C THR A 46 -4.13 -8.93 -79.09
N ASP A 47 -4.17 -7.61 -79.31
CA ASP A 47 -5.22 -6.79 -79.98
C ASP A 47 -6.39 -6.16 -79.18
N ALA A 48 -6.34 -4.82 -79.13
CA ALA A 48 -7.34 -3.81 -78.73
C ALA A 48 -8.32 -3.50 -79.91
N PRO A 49 -9.17 -2.42 -79.95
CA PRO A 49 -9.50 -1.37 -78.95
C PRO A 49 -11.00 -0.92 -78.90
N GLY A 50 -11.30 0.05 -78.02
CA GLY A 50 -12.44 1.00 -78.12
C GLY A 50 -13.56 0.78 -77.09
N GLY A 51 -14.15 1.76 -76.39
CA GLY A 51 -14.10 3.22 -76.44
C GLY A 51 -15.50 3.76 -76.06
N GLY A 52 -15.57 4.73 -75.13
CA GLY A 52 -16.76 5.53 -74.77
C GLY A 52 -17.72 4.86 -73.77
N GLY A 53 -18.14 5.47 -72.66
CA GLY A 53 -18.44 6.88 -72.42
C GLY A 53 -19.95 7.08 -72.50
N GLY A 54 -20.63 7.27 -71.36
CA GLY A 54 -22.07 7.52 -71.31
C GLY A 54 -22.62 7.55 -69.89
N ASP A 55 -22.74 8.76 -69.36
CA ASP A 55 -23.33 9.10 -68.08
C ASP A 55 -24.82 8.73 -67.95
N GLY A 56 -25.20 8.35 -66.72
CA GLY A 56 -26.37 8.89 -66.02
C GLY A 56 -27.77 8.58 -66.56
N ALA A 57 -28.44 7.63 -65.92
CA ALA A 57 -29.88 7.71 -65.72
C ALA A 57 -30.28 7.08 -64.37
N SER A 58 -30.50 7.93 -63.37
CA SER A 58 -31.37 7.59 -62.25
C SER A 58 -32.82 7.78 -62.69
N ALA A 59 -33.57 6.69 -62.79
CA ALA A 59 -35.00 6.71 -62.55
C ALA A 59 -35.44 5.32 -62.11
N SER A 60 -35.96 5.28 -60.89
CA SER A 60 -36.78 4.23 -60.33
C SER A 60 -37.97 3.94 -61.23
N ASP A 61 -38.04 2.74 -61.79
CA ASP A 61 -39.29 2.13 -62.23
C ASP A 61 -39.27 0.64 -61.90
N ALA A 62 -40.33 0.22 -61.20
CA ALA A 62 -40.66 -1.17 -60.98
C ALA A 62 -41.10 -1.78 -62.32
N ALA A 63 -40.32 -2.72 -62.84
CA ALA A 63 -40.75 -3.68 -63.86
C ALA A 63 -40.37 -5.08 -63.41
N ALA A 64 -41.38 -5.88 -63.07
CA ALA A 64 -41.26 -7.29 -62.80
C ALA A 64 -41.07 -8.06 -64.13
N ALA A 65 -40.00 -8.86 -64.19
CA ALA A 65 -39.68 -10.02 -65.05
C ALA A 65 -38.20 -9.93 -65.45
N ASP A 66 -37.27 -10.31 -64.58
CA ASP A 66 -36.91 -11.73 -64.46
C ASP A 66 -36.75 -12.15 -62.98
N ALA A 67 -37.70 -12.94 -62.48
CA ALA A 67 -37.67 -13.48 -61.12
C ALA A 67 -36.71 -14.67 -60.96
N ALA A 68 -35.81 -14.93 -61.92
CA ALA A 68 -34.80 -15.98 -61.84
C ALA A 68 -33.41 -15.45 -61.49
N SER A 69 -33.23 -14.12 -61.38
CA SER A 69 -31.95 -13.51 -61.02
C SER A 69 -32.16 -12.54 -59.85
N GLY A 70 -31.81 -12.93 -58.62
CA GLY A 70 -32.08 -12.11 -57.42
C GLY A 70 -31.45 -10.70 -57.45
N ARG A 71 -31.71 -9.89 -56.41
CA ARG A 71 -31.20 -8.52 -56.26
C ARG A 71 -29.66 -8.47 -56.27
N PRO A 72 -29.05 -7.39 -56.81
CA PRO A 72 -27.59 -7.26 -56.89
C PRO A 72 -26.95 -7.05 -55.51
N LEU A 73 -25.63 -7.24 -55.43
CA LEU A 73 -24.84 -7.01 -54.22
C LEU A 73 -25.03 -5.57 -53.71
N GLY A 74 -25.16 -5.42 -52.39
CA GLY A 74 -25.37 -4.13 -51.72
C GLY A 74 -26.81 -3.61 -51.74
N ALA A 75 -27.71 -4.26 -52.49
CA ALA A 75 -29.15 -3.97 -52.41
C ALA A 75 -29.72 -4.44 -51.07
N GLY A 76 -30.73 -3.74 -50.54
CA GLY A 76 -31.42 -4.18 -49.32
C GLY A 76 -32.12 -5.54 -49.51
N CYS A 77 -32.22 -6.33 -48.46
CA CYS A 77 -32.93 -7.62 -48.47
C CYS A 77 -33.57 -7.92 -47.12
N GLY A 78 -34.68 -8.67 -47.14
CA GLY A 78 -35.31 -9.26 -45.95
C GLY A 78 -35.10 -10.77 -45.85
N SER A 79 -34.62 -11.43 -46.91
CA SER A 79 -34.27 -12.86 -46.90
C SER A 79 -33.26 -13.20 -48.00
N ALA A 80 -32.54 -14.32 -47.81
CA ALA A 80 -31.51 -14.83 -48.74
C ALA A 80 -32.03 -15.04 -50.17
N ALA A 81 -33.28 -15.50 -50.33
CA ALA A 81 -33.90 -15.76 -51.63
C ALA A 81 -34.09 -14.49 -52.49
N GLN A 82 -34.02 -13.31 -51.88
CA GLN A 82 -34.13 -12.04 -52.60
C GLN A 82 -32.83 -11.63 -53.28
N CYS A 83 -31.69 -12.28 -53.00
CA CYS A 83 -30.37 -11.89 -53.49
C CYS A 83 -29.87 -12.83 -54.59
N ALA A 84 -29.26 -12.29 -55.64
CA ALA A 84 -28.66 -13.10 -56.71
C ALA A 84 -27.57 -14.03 -56.18
N SER A 85 -26.85 -13.58 -55.15
CA SER A 85 -25.83 -14.36 -54.45
C SER A 85 -26.40 -15.47 -53.56
N GLY A 86 -27.71 -15.44 -53.27
CA GLY A 86 -28.33 -16.31 -52.28
C GLY A 86 -27.95 -15.97 -50.82
N PHE A 87 -27.28 -14.84 -50.56
CA PHE A 87 -26.87 -14.43 -49.22
C PHE A 87 -27.44 -13.06 -48.85
N CYS A 88 -28.18 -13.01 -47.75
CA CYS A 88 -28.69 -11.78 -47.15
C CYS A 88 -28.16 -11.69 -45.72
N ALA A 89 -27.27 -10.75 -45.45
CA ALA A 89 -26.73 -10.47 -44.12
C ALA A 89 -26.78 -8.95 -43.87
N ASP A 90 -26.98 -8.52 -42.63
CA ASP A 90 -27.12 -7.11 -42.24
C ASP A 90 -28.15 -6.32 -43.07
N GLY A 91 -29.19 -7.02 -43.55
CA GLY A 91 -30.23 -6.44 -44.40
C GLY A 91 -29.77 -6.04 -45.80
N VAL A 92 -28.62 -6.53 -46.27
CA VAL A 92 -28.08 -6.31 -47.62
C VAL A 92 -27.66 -7.60 -48.33
N CYS A 93 -27.74 -7.62 -49.65
CA CYS A 93 -27.30 -8.75 -50.46
C CYS A 93 -25.78 -8.83 -50.50
N CYS A 94 -25.23 -9.92 -49.99
CA CYS A 94 -23.80 -10.10 -49.75
C CYS A 94 -23.15 -11.01 -50.77
N GLU A 95 -21.87 -10.80 -51.06
CA GLU A 95 -21.09 -11.67 -51.96
C GLU A 95 -20.93 -13.10 -51.43
N SER A 96 -21.08 -13.28 -50.12
CA SER A 96 -21.01 -14.56 -49.42
C SER A 96 -21.93 -14.55 -48.19
N ALA A 97 -22.05 -15.68 -47.49
CA ALA A 97 -22.92 -15.84 -46.33
C ALA A 97 -22.69 -14.82 -45.20
N CYS A 98 -21.50 -14.19 -45.16
CA CYS A 98 -21.11 -13.17 -44.19
C CYS A 98 -21.55 -13.44 -42.74
N GLY A 99 -21.33 -14.68 -42.29
CA GLY A 99 -21.67 -15.10 -40.94
C GLY A 99 -20.58 -14.76 -39.93
N GLY A 100 -20.99 -14.38 -38.72
CA GLY A 100 -20.10 -14.12 -37.58
C GLY A 100 -20.40 -12.78 -36.91
N THR A 101 -20.14 -12.68 -35.60
CA THR A 101 -20.45 -11.47 -34.80
C THR A 101 -19.52 -10.28 -35.08
N CYS A 102 -18.43 -10.50 -35.81
CA CYS A 102 -17.46 -9.48 -36.24
C CYS A 102 -17.31 -9.42 -37.77
N ARG A 103 -18.37 -9.77 -38.50
CA ARG A 103 -18.49 -9.60 -39.94
C ARG A 103 -19.64 -8.65 -40.22
N GLN A 104 -19.44 -7.75 -41.18
CA GLN A 104 -20.47 -6.84 -41.65
C GLN A 104 -20.47 -6.78 -43.17
N CYS A 105 -21.66 -6.65 -43.72
CA CYS A 105 -21.89 -6.54 -45.15
C CYS A 105 -22.54 -5.21 -45.55
N ASP A 106 -23.10 -4.49 -44.58
CA ASP A 106 -23.72 -3.18 -44.76
C ASP A 106 -22.76 -2.00 -44.53
N LEU A 107 -21.46 -2.28 -44.36
CA LEU A 107 -20.42 -1.26 -44.16
C LEU A 107 -20.48 -0.21 -45.29
N ALA A 108 -20.61 1.06 -44.92
CA ALA A 108 -20.87 2.15 -45.88
C ALA A 108 -19.83 2.24 -47.00
N THR A 109 -18.57 1.87 -46.75
CA THR A 109 -17.46 1.90 -47.70
C THR A 109 -17.34 0.65 -48.58
N ALA A 110 -18.05 -0.43 -48.24
CA ALA A 110 -17.92 -1.74 -48.90
C ALA A 110 -19.25 -2.52 -48.91
N ARG A 111 -20.37 -1.82 -49.16
CA ARG A 111 -21.71 -2.39 -49.06
C ARG A 111 -21.89 -3.56 -50.04
N GLY A 112 -22.35 -4.71 -49.54
CA GLY A 112 -22.48 -5.96 -50.29
C GLY A 112 -21.24 -6.86 -50.29
N ARG A 113 -20.11 -6.37 -49.75
CA ARG A 113 -18.87 -7.14 -49.59
C ARG A 113 -18.68 -7.49 -48.12
N CYS A 114 -18.37 -8.76 -47.84
CA CYS A 114 -18.23 -9.21 -46.46
C CYS A 114 -16.88 -8.79 -45.88
N MET A 115 -16.89 -7.83 -44.96
CA MET A 115 -15.70 -7.26 -44.34
C MET A 115 -15.69 -7.49 -42.83
N PRO A 116 -14.52 -7.49 -42.18
CA PRO A 116 -14.43 -7.39 -40.73
C PRO A 116 -15.16 -6.15 -40.21
N SER A 117 -15.90 -6.29 -39.10
CA SER A 117 -16.47 -5.15 -38.38
C SER A 117 -15.36 -4.26 -37.82
N LEU A 118 -15.65 -2.97 -37.64
CA LEU A 118 -14.72 -2.01 -37.06
C LEU A 118 -14.21 -2.46 -35.69
N ALA A 119 -12.93 -2.22 -35.42
CA ALA A 119 -12.34 -2.49 -34.11
C ALA A 119 -13.09 -1.72 -33.02
N GLY A 120 -13.39 -2.39 -31.89
CA GLY A 120 -14.20 -1.83 -30.82
C GLY A 120 -15.71 -1.97 -31.01
N THR A 121 -16.19 -2.59 -32.09
CA THR A 121 -17.60 -2.97 -32.22
C THR A 121 -17.92 -4.07 -31.19
N GLN A 122 -18.94 -3.87 -30.35
CA GLN A 122 -19.34 -4.87 -29.35
C GLN A 122 -19.94 -6.09 -30.06
N CYS A 123 -19.28 -7.23 -29.95
CA CYS A 123 -19.70 -8.49 -30.58
C CYS A 123 -20.35 -9.46 -29.58
N ARG A 124 -20.18 -9.21 -28.28
CA ARG A 124 -20.86 -9.92 -27.20
C ARG A 124 -21.08 -8.98 -26.02
N ALA A 125 -22.30 -8.95 -25.50
CA ALA A 125 -22.62 -8.21 -24.29
C ALA A 125 -21.92 -8.82 -23.06
N ALA A 126 -21.68 -8.01 -22.02
CA ALA A 126 -21.27 -8.54 -20.73
C ALA A 126 -22.34 -9.46 -20.18
N GLN A 127 -21.95 -10.51 -19.45
CA GLN A 127 -22.89 -11.45 -18.85
C GLN A 127 -22.26 -12.16 -17.64
N CYS A 128 -23.10 -12.57 -16.70
CA CYS A 128 -22.64 -13.37 -15.57
C CYS A 128 -22.24 -14.77 -16.02
N SER A 129 -21.19 -15.29 -15.40
CA SER A 129 -20.71 -16.66 -15.56
C SER A 129 -21.84 -17.66 -15.22
N PRO A 130 -22.17 -18.62 -16.13
CA PRO A 130 -23.24 -19.59 -15.90
C PRO A 130 -22.95 -20.55 -14.73
N GLN A 131 -21.71 -20.60 -14.26
CA GLN A 131 -21.27 -21.42 -13.14
C GLN A 131 -21.72 -20.89 -11.76
N ASN A 132 -22.33 -19.69 -11.70
CA ASN A 132 -22.71 -19.02 -10.43
C ASN A 132 -21.52 -18.86 -9.45
N ASP A 133 -20.31 -18.70 -9.99
CA ASP A 133 -19.05 -18.49 -9.26
C ASP A 133 -18.81 -17.02 -8.85
N GLY A 134 -19.72 -16.12 -9.27
CA GLY A 134 -19.61 -14.69 -9.02
C GLY A 134 -18.74 -13.93 -9.99
N VAL A 135 -18.47 -14.47 -11.17
CA VAL A 135 -17.66 -13.80 -12.18
C VAL A 135 -18.57 -13.09 -13.19
N LEU A 136 -18.29 -11.81 -13.42
CA LEU A 136 -18.84 -11.05 -14.54
C LEU A 136 -17.87 -11.13 -15.72
N GLN A 137 -18.30 -11.79 -16.79
CA GLN A 137 -17.56 -11.78 -18.04
C GLN A 137 -17.82 -10.44 -18.73
N LEU A 138 -16.78 -9.64 -18.95
CA LEU A 138 -16.92 -8.34 -19.59
C LEU A 138 -17.33 -8.49 -21.07
N ALA A 139 -17.78 -7.39 -21.67
CA ALA A 139 -18.15 -7.35 -23.08
C ALA A 139 -16.97 -7.70 -23.99
N HIS A 140 -17.23 -8.41 -25.08
CA HIS A 140 -16.21 -8.67 -26.10
C HIS A 140 -16.33 -7.65 -27.23
N PHE A 141 -15.20 -7.33 -27.84
CA PHE A 141 -15.14 -6.38 -28.94
C PHE A 141 -14.40 -6.95 -30.13
N CYS A 142 -14.79 -6.53 -31.33
CA CYS A 142 -14.11 -6.92 -32.55
C CYS A 142 -12.71 -6.31 -32.59
N ASN A 143 -11.72 -7.08 -33.05
CA ASN A 143 -10.34 -6.61 -33.19
C ASN A 143 -10.05 -5.91 -34.53
N GLY A 144 -11.04 -5.81 -35.42
CA GLY A 144 -10.87 -5.24 -36.77
C GLY A 144 -10.42 -6.25 -37.83
N GLU A 145 -10.06 -7.47 -37.44
CA GLU A 145 -9.67 -8.57 -38.34
C GLU A 145 -10.78 -9.63 -38.48
N GLY A 146 -11.86 -9.48 -37.70
CA GLY A 146 -13.02 -10.36 -37.70
C GLY A 146 -13.09 -11.28 -36.48
N ASN A 147 -12.21 -11.09 -35.49
CA ASN A 147 -12.23 -11.85 -34.24
C ASN A 147 -12.94 -11.06 -33.13
N CYS A 148 -13.73 -11.77 -32.33
CA CYS A 148 -14.44 -11.24 -31.16
C CYS A 148 -13.63 -11.55 -29.89
N GLU A 149 -12.91 -10.56 -29.38
CA GLU A 149 -11.92 -10.78 -28.31
C GLU A 149 -12.49 -10.47 -26.91
N ALA A 150 -12.13 -11.32 -25.96
CA ALA A 150 -12.50 -11.16 -24.56
C ALA A 150 -11.69 -10.02 -23.92
N THR A 151 -12.38 -9.14 -23.19
CA THR A 151 -11.73 -8.04 -22.44
C THR A 151 -11.35 -8.41 -21.01
N GLY A 152 -11.76 -9.59 -20.54
CA GLY A 152 -11.42 -10.13 -19.25
C GLY A 152 -12.63 -10.45 -18.38
N ASP A 153 -12.33 -10.86 -17.15
CA ASP A 153 -13.30 -11.28 -16.15
C ASP A 153 -13.17 -10.39 -14.90
N LEU A 154 -14.30 -9.99 -14.34
CA LEU A 154 -14.38 -9.25 -13.08
C LEU A 154 -14.98 -10.15 -11.99
N GLU A 155 -14.22 -10.40 -10.94
CA GLU A 155 -14.70 -11.16 -9.79
C GLU A 155 -15.57 -10.27 -8.89
N CYS A 156 -16.85 -10.61 -8.73
CA CYS A 156 -17.79 -9.80 -7.96
C CYS A 156 -17.70 -10.03 -6.44
N LYS A 157 -16.87 -10.97 -5.95
CA LYS A 157 -16.78 -11.30 -4.51
C LYS A 157 -16.46 -10.06 -3.67
N PRO A 158 -17.14 -9.87 -2.51
CA PRO A 158 -18.09 -10.79 -1.86
C PRO A 158 -19.53 -10.76 -2.41
N TYR A 159 -19.81 -9.93 -3.41
CA TYR A 159 -21.11 -9.74 -4.01
C TYR A 159 -21.43 -10.73 -5.14
N GLY A 160 -22.72 -10.94 -5.35
CA GLY A 160 -23.28 -11.67 -6.49
C GLY A 160 -23.05 -10.94 -7.81
N CYS A 161 -23.12 -11.68 -8.92
CA CYS A 161 -23.27 -11.10 -10.24
C CYS A 161 -24.78 -10.95 -10.55
N ASP A 162 -25.21 -9.74 -10.87
CA ASP A 162 -26.57 -9.41 -11.28
C ASP A 162 -26.78 -9.80 -12.75
N ALA A 163 -27.35 -10.99 -12.97
CA ALA A 163 -27.63 -11.51 -14.30
C ALA A 163 -28.65 -10.65 -15.10
N ALA A 164 -29.50 -9.87 -14.42
CA ALA A 164 -30.48 -9.03 -15.11
C ALA A 164 -29.85 -7.77 -15.71
N ASN A 165 -28.79 -7.26 -15.06
CA ASN A 165 -28.14 -6.01 -15.47
C ASN A 165 -26.71 -6.19 -16.00
N ALA A 166 -26.18 -7.42 -15.99
CA ALA A 166 -24.80 -7.75 -16.32
C ALA A 166 -23.78 -6.90 -15.55
N LYS A 167 -23.95 -6.80 -14.22
CA LYS A 167 -23.09 -6.03 -13.31
C LYS A 167 -22.85 -6.79 -12.02
N CYS A 168 -21.78 -6.47 -11.29
CA CYS A 168 -21.66 -6.92 -9.90
C CYS A 168 -22.62 -6.11 -9.01
N PHE A 169 -23.28 -6.75 -8.05
CA PHE A 169 -23.97 -6.01 -6.99
C PHE A 169 -22.93 -5.21 -6.18
N THR A 170 -23.32 -4.05 -5.68
CA THR A 170 -22.50 -3.21 -4.80
C THR A 170 -23.13 -3.03 -3.42
N SER A 171 -24.34 -3.55 -3.24
CA SER A 171 -25.10 -3.54 -2.01
C SER A 171 -26.03 -4.75 -1.99
N CYS A 172 -26.50 -5.12 -0.82
CA CYS A 172 -27.49 -6.17 -0.67
C CYS A 172 -28.66 -5.73 0.21
N SER A 173 -29.72 -6.52 0.21
CA SER A 173 -30.87 -6.44 1.10
C SER A 173 -31.01 -7.78 1.81
N PRO A 174 -31.44 -7.81 3.10
CA PRO A 174 -31.74 -9.06 3.79
C PRO A 174 -32.70 -9.98 3.02
N ALA A 175 -33.66 -9.41 2.27
CA ALA A 175 -34.64 -10.17 1.50
C ALA A 175 -34.06 -10.82 0.23
N SER A 176 -32.89 -10.37 -0.25
CA SER A 176 -32.27 -10.83 -1.49
C SER A 176 -30.81 -11.26 -1.28
N ALA A 177 -30.44 -11.53 -0.03
CA ALA A 177 -29.07 -11.88 0.36
C ALA A 177 -28.55 -13.12 -0.40
N ALA A 178 -29.40 -14.12 -0.63
CA ALA A 178 -29.03 -15.37 -1.30
C ALA A 178 -28.62 -15.19 -2.77
N THR A 179 -29.05 -14.11 -3.43
CA THR A 179 -28.70 -13.82 -4.84
C THR A 179 -27.74 -12.64 -4.97
N GLN A 180 -27.76 -11.71 -4.01
CA GLN A 180 -26.91 -10.52 -4.01
C GLN A 180 -25.54 -10.75 -3.37
N CYS A 181 -25.39 -11.82 -2.60
CA CYS A 181 -24.15 -12.20 -1.94
C CYS A 181 -23.70 -13.58 -2.40
N GLN A 182 -22.38 -13.80 -2.43
CA GLN A 182 -21.80 -15.09 -2.78
C GLN A 182 -22.12 -16.17 -1.75
N GLN A 183 -22.01 -17.44 -2.14
CA GLN A 183 -22.24 -18.55 -1.21
C GLN A 183 -21.38 -18.42 0.06
N GLY A 184 -22.00 -18.59 1.22
CA GLY A 184 -21.36 -18.41 2.54
C GLY A 184 -21.27 -16.95 3.02
N GLN A 185 -21.74 -15.98 2.24
CA GLN A 185 -21.84 -14.58 2.65
C GLN A 185 -23.27 -14.24 3.11
N GLN A 186 -23.37 -13.47 4.19
CA GLN A 186 -24.58 -12.88 4.74
C GLN A 186 -24.71 -11.42 4.27
N CYS A 187 -25.94 -10.94 4.14
CA CYS A 187 -26.19 -9.53 3.96
C CYS A 187 -26.42 -8.86 5.32
N GLN A 188 -25.52 -7.96 5.73
CA GLN A 188 -25.70 -7.14 6.93
C GLN A 188 -25.39 -5.68 6.60
N ASN A 189 -26.21 -4.75 7.10
CA ASN A 189 -26.05 -3.31 6.86
C ASN A 189 -25.86 -2.96 5.36
N ASN A 190 -26.63 -3.62 4.49
CA ASN A 190 -26.57 -3.50 3.04
C ASN A 190 -25.23 -3.90 2.37
N ARG A 191 -24.40 -4.71 3.04
CA ARG A 191 -23.15 -5.26 2.50
C ARG A 191 -23.08 -6.78 2.60
N CYS A 192 -22.50 -7.40 1.58
CA CYS A 192 -22.21 -8.83 1.57
C CYS A 192 -20.88 -9.10 2.26
N GLY A 193 -20.87 -10.04 3.21
CA GLY A 193 -19.67 -10.53 3.90
C GLY A 193 -20.01 -11.77 4.73
N GLY A 194 -19.04 -12.50 5.28
CA GLY A 194 -19.32 -13.63 6.16
C GLY A 194 -19.96 -13.18 7.48
N ASN A 195 -19.79 -13.96 8.56
CA ASN A 195 -20.09 -13.50 9.94
C ASN A 195 -19.31 -12.21 10.35
N ASN A 196 -18.48 -11.66 9.44
CA ASN A 196 -17.72 -10.42 9.53
C ASN A 196 -18.04 -9.49 8.33
N ALA A 197 -19.32 -9.26 8.01
CA ALA A 197 -19.75 -8.18 7.10
C ALA A 197 -19.63 -6.80 7.78
N GLY A 198 -18.48 -6.55 8.41
CA GLY A 198 -18.23 -5.31 9.12
C GLY A 198 -18.08 -4.12 8.18
N LEU A 199 -18.20 -2.94 8.75
CA LEU A 199 -17.86 -1.67 8.17
C LEU A 199 -16.35 -1.64 7.83
N PRO A 200 -15.98 -1.03 6.70
CA PRO A 200 -14.60 -0.97 6.24
C PRO A 200 -13.76 -0.07 7.14
N PHE A 201 -12.43 -0.14 7.02
CA PHE A 201 -11.54 0.76 7.76
C PHE A 201 -11.92 2.23 7.52
N GLY A 202 -11.94 3.00 8.60
CA GLY A 202 -12.28 4.42 8.61
C GLY A 202 -13.78 4.73 8.62
N ALA A 203 -14.64 3.71 8.52
CA ALA A 203 -16.07 3.92 8.73
C ALA A 203 -16.39 4.19 10.21
N PRO A 204 -17.40 5.01 10.51
CA PRO A 204 -17.82 5.29 11.89
C PRO A 204 -18.41 4.03 12.53
N CYS A 205 -18.08 3.79 13.79
CA CYS A 205 -18.55 2.64 14.57
C CYS A 205 -18.84 3.03 16.02
N THR A 206 -19.73 2.27 16.65
CA THR A 206 -20.05 2.33 18.09
C THR A 206 -19.67 1.04 18.83
N SER A 207 -19.37 -0.05 18.12
CA SER A 207 -18.90 -1.30 18.72
C SER A 207 -17.92 -2.04 17.81
N ALA A 208 -17.03 -2.84 18.42
CA ALA A 208 -15.95 -3.53 17.73
C ALA A 208 -16.47 -4.53 16.66
N GLY A 209 -17.56 -5.24 16.97
CA GLY A 209 -18.19 -6.20 16.05
C GLY A 209 -18.82 -5.57 14.81
N GLN A 210 -18.94 -4.24 14.75
CA GLN A 210 -19.38 -3.57 13.53
C GLN A 210 -18.28 -3.48 12.49
N CYS A 211 -17.00 -3.67 12.81
CA CYS A 211 -15.88 -3.45 11.89
C CYS A 211 -15.39 -4.75 11.26
N VAL A 212 -14.90 -4.71 10.01
CA VAL A 212 -14.34 -5.92 9.34
C VAL A 212 -13.19 -6.52 10.16
N SER A 213 -12.38 -5.66 10.78
CA SER A 213 -11.29 -6.07 11.69
C SER A 213 -11.78 -6.59 13.04
N GLY A 214 -13.04 -6.37 13.40
CA GLY A 214 -13.52 -6.50 14.76
C GLY A 214 -12.93 -5.44 15.71
N LYS A 215 -12.43 -4.31 15.20
CA LYS A 215 -11.75 -3.25 15.98
C LYS A 215 -12.44 -1.91 15.78
N CYS A 216 -13.00 -1.34 16.84
CA CYS A 216 -13.57 0.01 16.85
C CYS A 216 -12.82 0.85 17.90
N SER A 217 -12.08 1.87 17.47
CA SER A 217 -11.35 2.77 18.37
C SER A 217 -11.56 4.22 17.92
N GLY A 218 -11.79 5.13 18.87
CA GLY A 218 -12.09 6.53 18.53
C GLY A 218 -13.36 6.73 17.70
N GLY A 219 -14.30 5.77 17.78
CA GLY A 219 -15.53 5.80 16.99
C GLY A 219 -15.34 5.47 15.51
N VAL A 220 -14.19 4.91 15.12
CA VAL A 220 -13.91 4.51 13.73
C VAL A 220 -13.30 3.10 13.64
N CYS A 221 -13.58 2.40 12.55
CA CYS A 221 -13.08 1.05 12.32
C CYS A 221 -11.58 1.07 11.99
N CYS A 222 -10.78 0.39 12.80
CA CYS A 222 -9.32 0.36 12.68
C CYS A 222 -8.83 -0.85 11.88
N ASP A 223 -7.68 -0.73 11.22
CA ASP A 223 -6.95 -1.85 10.63
C ASP A 223 -6.25 -2.75 11.67
N ALA A 224 -5.93 -2.21 12.85
CA ALA A 224 -5.28 -2.91 13.96
C ALA A 224 -5.85 -2.53 15.33
N ASP A 225 -5.45 -3.24 16.39
CA ASP A 225 -5.73 -2.82 17.78
C ASP A 225 -5.06 -1.48 18.08
N CYS A 226 -5.86 -0.51 18.50
CA CYS A 226 -5.42 0.83 18.82
C CYS A 226 -5.74 1.12 20.29
N ASN A 227 -5.07 0.37 21.18
CA ASN A 227 -5.35 0.32 22.61
C ASN A 227 -4.44 1.26 23.43
N GLY A 228 -3.35 1.77 22.83
CA GLY A 228 -2.46 2.74 23.49
C GLY A 228 -3.11 4.11 23.63
N GLN A 229 -2.72 4.85 24.68
CA GLN A 229 -3.24 6.21 24.95
C GLN A 229 -2.93 7.21 23.84
N CYS A 230 -1.79 7.04 23.18
CA CYS A 230 -1.29 7.93 22.14
C CYS A 230 -1.35 7.29 20.74
N GLU A 231 -2.37 6.47 20.53
CA GLU A 231 -2.71 5.89 19.24
C GLU A 231 -4.13 6.30 18.86
N THR A 232 -4.42 6.42 17.57
CA THR A 232 -5.76 6.73 17.07
C THR A 232 -5.96 6.15 15.67
N CYS A 233 -7.22 5.90 15.33
CA CYS A 233 -7.64 5.59 13.96
C CYS A 233 -8.43 6.74 13.33
N ASN A 234 -8.69 7.81 14.06
CA ASN A 234 -9.48 8.96 13.63
C ASN A 234 -8.59 10.18 13.32
N LEU A 235 -7.30 9.96 13.02
CA LEU A 235 -6.40 11.05 12.64
C LEU A 235 -6.71 11.52 11.21
N PRO A 236 -6.96 12.82 10.99
CA PRO A 236 -7.12 13.35 9.64
C PRO A 236 -5.95 12.99 8.73
N GLY A 237 -6.24 12.45 7.55
CA GLY A 237 -5.22 11.96 6.60
C GLY A 237 -4.75 10.52 6.83
N ALA A 238 -5.16 9.87 7.92
CA ALA A 238 -4.86 8.46 8.20
C ALA A 238 -6.07 7.70 8.77
N VAL A 239 -7.29 8.15 8.45
CA VAL A 239 -8.54 7.59 8.99
C VAL A 239 -8.65 6.11 8.66
N GLY A 240 -8.93 5.29 9.68
CA GLY A 240 -9.00 3.83 9.59
C GLY A 240 -7.70 3.10 9.81
N LYS A 241 -6.56 3.80 9.83
CA LYS A 241 -5.25 3.22 10.15
C LYS A 241 -4.86 3.54 11.58
N CYS A 242 -4.47 2.54 12.36
CA CYS A 242 -3.97 2.75 13.71
C CYS A 242 -2.57 3.39 13.67
N VAL A 243 -2.51 4.68 13.97
CA VAL A 243 -1.30 5.50 13.91
C VAL A 243 -1.00 6.18 15.24
N ALA A 244 0.24 6.65 15.41
CA ALA A 244 0.60 7.46 16.57
C ALA A 244 -0.08 8.83 16.50
N VAL A 245 -0.57 9.31 17.64
CA VAL A 245 -0.95 10.71 17.81
C VAL A 245 0.31 11.57 17.68
N PRO A 246 0.28 12.69 16.92
CA PRO A 246 1.46 13.56 16.73
C PRO A 246 2.06 14.06 18.04
N ASP A 247 3.35 14.41 18.01
CA ASP A 247 4.02 15.02 19.16
C ASP A 247 3.30 16.30 19.61
N ALA A 248 3.37 16.58 20.92
CA ALA A 248 2.75 17.75 21.54
C ALA A 248 1.22 17.82 21.38
N THR A 249 0.57 16.71 21.04
CA THR A 249 -0.88 16.65 20.84
C THR A 249 -1.52 15.79 21.91
N ALA A 250 -2.66 16.23 22.45
CA ALA A 250 -3.44 15.42 23.39
C ALA A 250 -4.00 14.17 22.70
N PRO A 251 -4.26 13.07 23.43
CA PRO A 251 -4.96 11.92 22.89
C PRO A 251 -6.25 12.29 22.15
N ILE A 252 -6.41 11.75 20.94
CA ILE A 252 -7.51 12.10 20.03
C ILE A 252 -8.80 11.34 20.35
N ASP A 253 -8.69 10.05 20.68
CA ASP A 253 -9.86 9.19 20.88
C ASP A 253 -10.48 9.42 22.26
N SER A 254 -11.81 9.49 22.30
CA SER A 254 -12.54 9.63 23.56
C SER A 254 -12.24 8.49 24.53
N GLY A 255 -11.95 8.84 25.79
CA GLY A 255 -11.58 7.89 26.84
C GLY A 255 -10.09 7.59 26.93
N LYS A 256 -9.28 8.02 25.96
CA LYS A 256 -7.82 8.01 26.08
C LYS A 256 -7.34 9.29 26.73
N THR A 257 -6.43 9.17 27.68
CA THR A 257 -5.81 10.32 28.34
C THR A 257 -4.35 10.03 28.64
N CYS A 258 -3.54 11.07 28.59
CA CYS A 258 -2.22 11.04 29.18
C CYS A 258 -2.29 11.65 30.58
N PRO A 259 -1.59 11.05 31.56
CA PRO A 259 -1.52 11.62 32.89
C PRO A 259 -0.85 13.00 32.84
N THR A 260 -1.12 13.81 33.86
CA THR A 260 -0.42 15.06 34.12
C THR A 260 0.31 14.91 35.45
N GLY A 261 1.63 14.94 35.44
CA GLY A 261 2.45 14.93 36.64
C GLY A 261 2.63 16.34 37.22
N SER A 262 2.79 16.43 38.54
CA SER A 262 3.09 17.69 39.23
C SER A 262 4.59 18.02 39.26
N SER A 263 5.46 17.08 38.88
CA SER A 263 6.91 17.28 38.82
C SER A 263 7.33 17.83 37.45
N VAL A 264 8.43 18.59 37.40
CA VAL A 264 9.04 19.10 36.16
C VAL A 264 9.36 17.96 35.18
N CYS A 265 9.66 16.76 35.70
CA CYS A 265 9.93 15.57 34.88
C CYS A 265 8.68 14.82 34.44
N GLY A 266 7.54 15.10 35.07
CA GLY A 266 6.32 14.34 34.90
C GLY A 266 5.71 14.46 33.50
N PHE A 267 4.61 13.75 33.32
CA PHE A 267 3.84 13.83 32.08
C PHE A 267 3.14 15.19 31.97
N ASP A 268 3.03 15.71 30.76
CA ASP A 268 2.38 17.00 30.48
C ASP A 268 0.97 16.85 29.87
N GLY A 269 0.44 15.62 29.86
CA GLY A 269 -0.87 15.31 29.27
C GLY A 269 -0.86 15.17 27.75
N LEU A 270 0.31 15.21 27.10
CA LEU A 270 0.45 15.17 25.65
C LEU A 270 1.14 13.88 25.18
N CYS A 271 1.06 13.60 23.89
CA CYS A 271 1.72 12.46 23.25
C CYS A 271 3.10 12.83 22.70
N ASP A 272 4.00 11.85 22.61
CA ASP A 272 5.40 12.02 22.16
C ASP A 272 5.62 11.76 20.65
N GLY A 273 4.55 11.55 19.87
CA GLY A 273 4.63 11.17 18.46
C GLY A 273 5.03 9.72 18.21
N ARG A 274 5.32 8.94 19.26
CA ARG A 274 5.83 7.56 19.20
C ARG A 274 4.95 6.60 20.01
N ARG A 275 3.65 6.89 20.08
CA ARG A 275 2.63 6.07 20.78
C ARG A 275 2.76 6.06 22.31
N HIS A 276 3.54 6.97 22.91
CA HIS A 276 3.64 7.10 24.36
C HIS A 276 3.19 8.49 24.82
N CYS A 277 2.76 8.56 26.09
CA CYS A 277 2.60 9.83 26.75
C CYS A 277 3.97 10.48 26.96
N ARG A 278 4.02 11.78 26.72
CA ARG A 278 5.24 12.57 26.76
C ARG A 278 5.66 12.85 28.18
N VAL A 279 6.95 12.70 28.44
CA VAL A 279 7.64 13.07 29.67
C VAL A 279 8.71 14.10 29.34
N ALA A 280 9.23 14.82 30.35
CA ALA A 280 10.37 15.68 30.12
C ALA A 280 11.57 14.87 29.59
N PRO A 281 12.33 15.38 28.60
CA PRO A 281 13.52 14.70 28.10
C PRO A 281 14.53 14.43 29.21
N GLN A 282 15.30 13.35 29.06
CA GLN A 282 16.44 13.08 29.93
C GLN A 282 17.39 14.29 29.97
N GLY A 283 17.85 14.62 31.17
CA GLY A 283 18.75 15.77 31.37
C GLY A 283 18.04 17.10 31.60
N THR A 284 16.71 17.16 31.47
CA THR A 284 15.95 18.36 31.80
C THR A 284 16.19 18.73 33.27
N PRO A 285 16.67 19.95 33.58
CA PRO A 285 16.90 20.37 34.96
C PRO A 285 15.58 20.39 35.73
N CYS A 286 15.52 19.67 36.83
CA CYS A 286 14.30 19.51 37.62
C CYS A 286 14.44 19.98 39.08
N GLY A 287 15.61 20.53 39.42
CA GLY A 287 15.90 21.12 40.70
C GLY A 287 17.13 22.01 40.62
N THR A 288 17.47 22.64 41.74
CA THR A 288 18.62 23.53 41.85
C THR A 288 19.91 22.74 42.05
N ALA A 289 20.93 23.02 41.24
CA ALA A 289 22.25 22.44 41.44
C ALA A 289 22.88 22.95 42.75
N THR A 290 23.56 22.06 43.47
CA THR A 290 24.27 22.35 44.70
C THR A 290 25.72 21.89 44.57
N CYS A 291 26.65 22.79 44.87
CA CYS A 291 28.07 22.55 44.84
C CYS A 291 28.60 22.69 46.27
N THR A 292 29.22 21.63 46.77
CA THR A 292 29.79 21.58 48.11
C THR A 292 31.29 21.35 48.05
N ASP A 293 32.03 22.20 48.76
CA ASP A 293 33.46 22.09 48.92
C ASP A 293 33.79 21.14 50.08
N GLY A 294 34.29 19.95 49.75
CA GLY A 294 34.91 19.06 50.74
C GLY A 294 36.37 19.41 51.01
N ALA A 295 36.96 18.81 52.05
CA ALA A 295 38.38 18.97 52.36
C ALA A 295 39.27 18.58 51.16
N GLU A 296 38.97 17.44 50.53
CA GLU A 296 39.80 16.92 49.44
C GLU A 296 39.20 17.10 48.05
N ARG A 297 37.86 17.18 47.90
CA ARG A 297 37.18 17.30 46.61
C ARG A 297 35.93 18.15 46.72
N SER A 298 35.71 18.98 45.73
CA SER A 298 34.44 19.69 45.53
C SER A 298 33.51 18.85 44.66
N ARG A 299 32.23 18.80 45.03
CA ARG A 299 31.20 18.00 44.36
C ARG A 299 30.03 18.88 43.94
N LEU A 300 29.67 18.79 42.68
CA LEU A 300 28.47 19.38 42.10
C LEU A 300 27.40 18.31 41.96
N THR A 301 26.34 18.43 42.76
CA THR A 301 25.13 17.65 42.63
C THR A 301 24.11 18.45 41.82
N SER A 302 23.78 17.96 40.63
CA SER A 302 22.70 18.50 39.80
C SER A 302 21.49 17.58 39.86
N GLN A 303 20.30 18.12 39.65
CA GLN A 303 19.07 17.32 39.58
C GLN A 303 18.50 17.38 38.17
N GLN A 304 18.37 16.21 37.55
CA GLN A 304 17.98 16.06 36.16
C GLN A 304 16.91 14.97 36.01
N CYS A 305 16.03 15.13 35.03
CA CYS A 305 15.06 14.11 34.72
C CYS A 305 15.73 12.86 34.16
N ASN A 306 15.33 11.70 34.64
CA ASN A 306 15.82 10.41 34.15
C ASN A 306 15.33 10.07 32.74
N GLY A 307 14.27 10.74 32.27
CA GLY A 307 13.63 10.50 30.97
C GLY A 307 12.86 9.18 30.91
N ASP A 308 12.62 8.54 32.06
CA ASP A 308 11.89 7.29 32.15
C ASP A 308 10.38 7.52 31.92
N ARG A 309 9.78 6.65 31.10
CA ARG A 309 8.37 6.77 30.68
C ARG A 309 7.38 6.06 31.59
N GLN A 310 7.84 5.24 32.52
CA GLN A 310 7.01 4.50 33.46
C GLN A 310 7.02 5.22 34.81
N GLN A 311 8.18 5.71 35.23
CA GLN A 311 8.38 6.46 36.45
C GLN A 311 9.27 7.68 36.20
N PRO A 312 8.73 8.74 35.57
CA PRO A 312 9.49 9.97 35.35
C PRO A 312 9.84 10.62 36.69
N GLN A 313 11.13 10.66 36.99
CA GLN A 313 11.64 11.14 38.27
C GLN A 313 12.78 12.14 38.09
N CYS A 314 12.90 12.99 39.09
CA CYS A 314 14.00 13.92 39.24
C CYS A 314 15.11 13.20 40.02
N GLU A 315 16.21 12.87 39.35
CA GLU A 315 17.32 12.13 39.91
C GLU A 315 18.54 13.05 40.11
N SER A 316 19.36 12.71 41.10
CA SER A 316 20.56 13.49 41.41
C SER A 316 21.77 12.89 40.72
N ASP A 317 22.45 13.68 39.89
CA ASP A 317 23.75 13.34 39.31
C ASP A 317 24.84 14.15 40.02
N THR A 318 25.83 13.45 40.58
CA THR A 318 26.92 14.06 41.36
C THR A 318 28.25 13.90 40.65
N ASN A 319 28.76 15.03 40.17
CA ASN A 319 30.04 15.11 39.48
C ASN A 319 31.08 15.83 40.34
N GLY A 320 32.33 15.39 40.28
CA GLY A 320 33.44 16.09 40.92
C GLY A 320 33.83 17.33 40.12
N CYS A 321 34.23 18.42 40.79
CA CYS A 321 34.72 19.63 40.13
C CYS A 321 36.16 19.54 39.60
N GLY A 322 36.76 18.34 39.65
CA GLY A 322 38.16 18.13 39.29
C GLY A 322 39.07 18.97 40.19
N ASP A 323 39.84 19.86 39.53
CA ASP A 323 40.84 20.70 40.19
C ASP A 323 40.30 22.01 40.76
N TYR A 324 39.02 22.30 40.51
CA TYR A 324 38.40 23.57 40.88
C TYR A 324 37.49 23.41 42.10
N ARG A 325 37.32 24.50 42.86
CA ARG A 325 36.31 24.61 43.92
C ARG A 325 34.98 25.12 43.39
N CYS A 326 33.97 25.10 44.25
CA CYS A 326 32.66 25.65 43.94
C CYS A 326 32.70 27.18 43.78
N ASN A 327 31.79 27.71 42.96
CA ASN A 327 31.58 29.16 42.87
C ASN A 327 30.97 29.69 44.19
N ALA A 328 31.02 31.01 44.39
CA ALA A 328 30.49 31.64 45.62
C ALA A 328 28.99 31.38 45.84
N ALA A 329 28.22 31.15 44.77
CA ALA A 329 26.81 30.80 44.87
C ALA A 329 26.56 29.34 45.29
N GLY A 330 27.58 28.49 45.29
CA GLY A 330 27.45 27.06 45.60
C GLY A 330 26.57 26.31 44.60
N THR A 331 26.56 26.71 43.32
CA THR A 331 25.69 26.13 42.27
C THR A 331 26.46 25.58 41.08
N ALA A 332 27.75 25.87 40.96
CA ALA A 332 28.59 25.41 39.86
C ALA A 332 30.03 25.21 40.32
N CYS A 333 30.73 24.28 39.67
CA CYS A 333 32.18 24.22 39.72
C CYS A 333 32.76 25.44 39.00
N LEU A 334 33.80 26.04 39.56
CA LEU A 334 34.61 26.99 38.80
C LEU A 334 35.27 26.28 37.62
N GLN A 335 35.44 26.99 36.51
CA GLN A 335 36.19 26.49 35.35
C GLN A 335 37.46 27.30 35.07
N SER A 336 37.63 28.39 35.81
CA SER A 336 38.81 29.23 35.82
C SER A 336 39.06 29.70 37.24
N CYS A 337 40.31 30.07 37.52
CA CYS A 337 40.70 30.62 38.79
C CYS A 337 41.32 32.02 38.59
N SER A 338 41.17 32.85 39.60
CA SER A 338 41.85 34.13 39.81
C SER A 338 42.78 34.10 41.03
N GLY A 339 42.76 33.02 41.81
CA GLY A 339 43.68 32.76 42.93
C GLY A 339 43.54 31.34 43.47
N ASP A 340 44.51 30.92 44.28
CA ASP A 340 44.67 29.53 44.74
C ASP A 340 43.49 29.02 45.57
N ALA A 341 42.76 29.91 46.26
CA ALA A 341 41.57 29.55 47.03
C ALA A 341 40.43 28.95 46.17
N GLN A 342 40.46 29.18 44.86
CA GLN A 342 39.50 28.62 43.89
C GLN A 342 39.93 27.25 43.35
N CYS A 343 41.12 26.77 43.74
CA CYS A 343 41.63 25.47 43.39
C CYS A 343 41.47 24.49 44.56
N ARG A 344 41.30 23.20 44.24
CA ARG A 344 41.28 22.13 45.27
C ARG A 344 42.58 22.17 46.09
N GLN A 345 42.55 21.59 47.29
CA GLN A 345 43.75 21.50 48.13
C GLN A 345 44.92 20.86 47.37
N GLY A 346 46.09 21.52 47.38
CA GLY A 346 47.28 21.08 46.64
C GLY A 346 47.23 21.35 45.13
N ARG A 347 46.44 22.33 44.68
CA ARG A 347 46.46 22.87 43.32
C ARG A 347 46.57 24.38 43.38
N PHE A 348 47.24 24.97 42.40
CA PHE A 348 47.58 26.39 42.36
C PHE A 348 47.03 27.04 41.10
N CYS A 349 46.67 28.31 41.20
CA CYS A 349 46.08 29.06 40.11
C CYS A 349 47.15 29.65 39.21
N VAL A 350 47.33 29.05 38.04
CA VAL A 350 48.33 29.45 37.06
C VAL A 350 47.65 29.75 35.72
N ALA A 351 47.81 30.99 35.24
CA ALA A 351 47.23 31.43 33.96
C ALA A 351 45.74 31.04 33.80
N THR A 352 44.94 31.28 34.85
CA THR A 352 43.50 30.95 34.98
C THR A 352 43.13 29.48 35.10
N ARG A 353 44.11 28.58 35.21
CA ARG A 353 43.89 27.14 35.35
C ARG A 353 44.43 26.63 36.68
N CYS A 354 43.71 25.72 37.32
CA CYS A 354 44.22 25.02 38.51
C CYS A 354 45.15 23.89 38.08
N VAL A 355 46.44 24.01 38.39
CA VAL A 355 47.47 23.04 37.99
C VAL A 355 48.16 22.43 39.21
N GLU A 356 48.78 21.27 38.99
CA GLU A 356 49.67 20.60 39.94
C GLU A 356 51.08 21.18 39.75
N CYS A 357 51.77 21.55 40.83
CA CYS A 357 53.14 22.06 40.73
C CYS A 357 54.12 20.88 40.61
N ARG A 358 55.08 21.03 39.71
CA ARG A 358 55.86 19.93 39.12
C ARG A 358 56.77 19.17 40.11
N ASP A 359 57.01 19.73 41.31
CA ASP A 359 57.79 19.13 42.40
C ASP A 359 56.90 18.55 43.53
N ASN A 360 56.04 17.60 43.16
CA ASN A 360 55.29 16.75 44.10
C ASN A 360 54.56 17.52 45.22
N ASN A 361 53.95 18.66 44.86
CA ASN A 361 53.10 19.46 45.72
C ASN A 361 53.77 20.17 46.91
N ASP A 362 55.09 20.15 46.99
CA ASP A 362 55.84 20.75 48.09
C ASP A 362 56.96 21.63 47.51
N CYS A 363 56.56 22.78 46.96
CA CYS A 363 57.52 23.87 46.76
C CYS A 363 58.05 24.18 48.16
N GLY A 364 59.29 23.74 48.45
CA GLY A 364 59.85 23.74 49.81
C GLY A 364 59.74 25.11 50.52
N PRO A 365 60.11 25.24 51.80
CA PRO A 365 59.65 26.30 52.72
C PRO A 365 59.83 27.77 52.29
N ASN A 366 60.56 28.06 51.21
CA ASN A 366 60.76 29.39 50.62
C ASN A 366 60.43 29.45 49.11
N GLN A 367 59.65 28.53 48.57
CA GLN A 367 59.30 28.52 47.15
C GLN A 367 57.78 28.63 46.95
N GLN A 368 57.38 29.41 45.95
CA GLN A 368 55.98 29.54 45.53
C GLN A 368 55.85 28.98 44.12
N CYS A 369 54.68 28.43 43.80
CA CYS A 369 54.42 27.98 42.45
C CYS A 369 54.24 29.20 41.54
N GLY A 370 55.14 29.35 40.57
CA GLY A 370 55.12 30.45 39.62
C GLY A 370 54.04 30.31 38.57
N SER A 371 53.88 31.37 37.77
CA SER A 371 52.93 31.44 36.66
C SER A 371 53.26 30.51 35.48
N ASP A 372 54.37 29.80 35.53
CA ASP A 372 54.80 28.74 34.62
C ASP A 372 54.52 27.32 35.17
N GLY A 373 54.04 27.20 36.41
CA GLY A 373 53.76 25.90 37.06
C GLY A 373 54.99 25.24 37.70
N ASP A 374 56.12 25.93 37.72
CA ASP A 374 57.36 25.50 38.37
C ASP A 374 57.53 26.23 39.72
N CYS A 375 58.28 25.64 40.65
CA CYS A 375 58.56 26.28 41.93
C CYS A 375 59.64 27.36 41.75
N HIS A 376 59.37 28.57 42.24
CA HIS A 376 60.31 29.69 42.24
C HIS A 376 60.63 30.15 43.66
N GLY A 377 61.89 30.48 43.93
CA GLY A 377 62.33 31.02 45.22
C GLY A 377 61.72 32.40 45.51
N GLY A 378 61.09 32.55 46.67
CA GLY A 378 60.62 33.84 47.18
C GLY A 378 61.81 34.75 47.50
N ASN A 379 61.79 35.96 46.93
CA ASN A 379 62.70 37.05 47.30
C ASN A 379 62.32 37.64 48.66
#